data_AF-A0A2S9FHB2-F1
#
_entry.id   AF-A0A2S9FHB2-F1
#
_cell.length_a   1.000
_cell.length_b   1.000
_cell.length_c   1.000
_cell.angle_alpha   90.00
_cell.angle_beta   90.00
_cell.angle_gamma   90.00
#
_symmetry.space_group_name_H-M   'P 1'
#
loop_
_entity.id
_entity.type
_entity.pdbx_description
1 polymer ?
#
loop_
_entity_poly.entity_id
_entity_poly.type
_entity_poly.pdbx_seq_one_letter_code
_entity_poly.pdbx_strand_id
1 'polypeptide(L)'
;PGAFRTRAYAGFADEPIGEDIAEYRPMLEQVRAAMIEEDGVQPGDPQRGVRAVIAAMAQDSSPRRLVLGGDGFDTVVSTLEDSLAEIRAHESLSRGADFPPID
;
A
#
# COMPACT_ATOMS: atom_id res chain seq x y z
N PRO A 1 0.60 -1.98 -3.72
CA PRO A 1 -0.51 -2.85 -4.16
C PRO A 1 -1.20 -3.39 -2.91
N GLY A 2 -2.51 -3.64 -2.96
CA GLY A 2 -3.20 -4.41 -1.93
C GLY A 2 -2.72 -5.87 -1.92
N ALA A 3 -3.21 -6.66 -0.96
CA ALA A 3 -2.79 -8.05 -0.79
C ALA A 3 -3.28 -8.92 -1.97
N PHE A 4 -2.34 -9.53 -2.70
CA PHE A 4 -2.59 -10.43 -3.83
C PHE A 4 -2.25 -11.88 -3.46
N ARG A 5 -3.07 -12.83 -3.94
CA ARG A 5 -2.89 -14.28 -3.73
C ARG A 5 -1.67 -14.84 -4.47
N THR A 6 -0.48 -14.54 -3.98
CA THR A 6 0.82 -14.86 -4.62
C THR A 6 1.61 -15.94 -3.87
N ARG A 7 1.01 -16.60 -2.87
CA ARG A 7 1.69 -17.48 -1.90
C ARG A 7 2.77 -16.82 -1.04
N ALA A 8 2.92 -15.49 -1.09
CA ALA A 8 3.91 -14.76 -0.29
C ALA A 8 3.72 -14.94 1.22
N TYR A 9 2.50 -15.29 1.65
CA TYR A 9 2.11 -15.43 3.05
C TYR A 9 2.35 -16.83 3.63
N ALA A 10 2.43 -17.85 2.76
CA ALA A 10 2.67 -19.24 3.16
C ALA A 10 3.87 -19.89 2.46
N GLY A 11 4.67 -19.13 1.69
CA GLY A 11 5.83 -19.66 0.97
C GLY A 11 6.89 -20.27 1.89
N PHE A 12 6.95 -19.79 3.14
CA PHE A 12 7.82 -20.25 4.22
C PHE A 12 7.12 -21.22 5.18
N ALA A 13 5.93 -21.74 4.83
CA ALA A 13 5.14 -22.58 5.74
C ALA A 13 5.82 -23.91 6.13
N ASP A 14 6.85 -24.33 5.39
CA ASP A 14 7.67 -25.49 5.69
C ASP A 14 9.03 -25.11 6.33
N GLU A 15 9.32 -23.82 6.48
CA GLU A 15 10.56 -23.32 7.07
C GLU A 15 10.42 -23.25 8.60
N PRO A 16 11.40 -23.81 9.36
CA PRO A 16 11.43 -23.73 10.81
C PRO A 16 11.86 -22.34 11.28
N ILE A 17 11.36 -21.91 12.45
CA ILE A 17 11.79 -20.67 13.11
C ILE A 17 13.16 -20.91 13.75
N GLY A 18 14.21 -20.32 13.16
CA GLY A 18 15.59 -20.41 13.64
C GLY A 18 15.99 -19.33 14.65
N GLU A 19 15.09 -18.95 15.56
CA GLU A 19 15.36 -17.89 16.56
C GLU A 19 16.00 -18.48 17.84
N ASP A 20 17.15 -17.93 18.20
CA ASP A 20 17.98 -18.37 19.31
C ASP A 20 17.49 -17.81 20.66
N ILE A 21 16.87 -16.63 20.66
CA ILE A 21 16.30 -16.00 21.86
C ILE A 21 14.91 -16.60 22.11
N ALA A 22 14.80 -17.39 23.17
CA ALA A 22 13.57 -18.13 23.50
C ALA A 22 12.34 -17.23 23.68
N GLU A 23 12.53 -16.00 24.18
CA GLU A 23 11.48 -15.02 24.43
C GLU A 23 10.81 -14.50 23.15
N TYR A 24 11.51 -14.51 22.01
CA TYR A 24 10.93 -14.07 20.74
C TYR A 24 10.15 -15.18 20.01
N ARG A 25 10.43 -16.45 20.35
CA ARG A 25 9.83 -17.60 19.66
C ARG A 25 8.30 -17.60 19.66
N PRO A 26 7.59 -17.34 20.79
CA PRO A 26 6.12 -17.33 20.79
C PRO A 26 5.53 -16.25 19.87
N MET A 27 6.16 -15.07 19.83
CA MET A 27 5.73 -13.98 18.95
C MET A 27 5.91 -14.38 17.48
N LEU A 28 7.06 -14.96 17.13
CA LEU A 28 7.33 -15.39 15.76
C LEU A 28 6.41 -16.53 15.31
N GLU A 29 6.09 -17.47 16.20
CA GLU A 29 5.11 -18.54 15.96
C GLU A 29 3.72 -17.96 15.68
N GLN A 30 3.30 -16.95 16.47
CA GLN A 30 2.02 -16.27 16.27
C GLN A 30 1.96 -15.53 14.93
N VAL A 31 3.00 -14.76 14.60
CA VAL A 31 3.08 -14.04 13.31
C VAL A 31 3.06 -15.02 12.15
N ARG A 32 3.85 -16.10 12.24
CA ARG A 32 3.89 -17.15 11.22
C ARG A 32 2.51 -17.79 11.02
N ALA A 33 1.82 -18.15 12.10
CA ALA A 33 0.49 -18.73 12.03
C ALA A 33 -0.51 -17.77 11.35
N ALA A 34 -0.52 -16.50 11.76
CA ALA A 34 -1.39 -15.49 11.17
C ALA A 34 -1.11 -15.27 9.67
N MET A 35 0.16 -15.23 9.25
CA MET A 35 0.48 -15.11 7.84
C MET A 35 -0.01 -16.33 7.04
N ILE A 36 0.21 -17.54 7.54
CA ILE A 36 -0.26 -18.77 6.85
C ILE A 36 -1.80 -18.78 6.74
N GLU A 37 -2.51 -18.36 7.79
CA GLU A 37 -3.98 -18.26 7.79
C GLU A 37 -4.51 -17.28 6.74
N GLU A 38 -3.80 -16.18 6.52
CA GLU A 38 -4.13 -15.19 5.49
C GLU A 38 -3.86 -15.68 4.06
N ASP A 39 -3.16 -16.80 3.87
CA ASP A 39 -2.88 -17.32 2.52
C ASP A 39 -4.15 -17.81 1.81
N GLY A 40 -4.37 -17.30 0.60
CA GLY A 40 -5.51 -17.67 -0.24
C GLY A 40 -6.79 -16.88 0.04
N VAL A 41 -6.90 -16.15 1.16
CA VAL A 41 -8.05 -15.26 1.43
C VAL A 41 -7.84 -13.82 0.96
N GLN A 42 -6.61 -13.45 0.57
CA GLN A 42 -6.31 -12.10 0.13
C GLN A 42 -7.21 -11.67 -1.05
N PRO A 43 -7.82 -10.48 -1.05
CA PRO A 43 -8.83 -10.11 -2.05
C PRO A 43 -8.27 -10.01 -3.47
N GLY A 44 -6.98 -9.65 -3.62
CA GLY A 44 -6.35 -9.42 -4.90
C GLY A 44 -6.12 -10.70 -5.73
N ASP A 45 -6.48 -10.63 -7.01
CA ASP A 45 -6.18 -11.64 -8.04
C ASP A 45 -4.93 -11.24 -8.84
N PRO A 46 -3.80 -11.97 -8.73
CA PRO A 46 -2.55 -11.60 -9.40
C PRO A 46 -2.68 -11.48 -10.92
N GLN A 47 -3.51 -12.32 -11.55
CA GLN A 47 -3.71 -12.28 -13.00
C GLN A 47 -4.45 -11.01 -13.42
N ARG A 48 -5.45 -10.57 -12.63
CA ARG A 48 -6.11 -9.28 -12.84
C ARG A 48 -5.14 -8.12 -12.63
N GLY A 49 -4.28 -8.19 -11.63
CA GLY A 49 -3.23 -7.20 -11.38
C GLY A 49 -2.31 -7.00 -12.59
N VAL A 50 -1.80 -8.11 -13.15
CA VAL A 50 -0.96 -8.07 -14.36
C VAL A 50 -1.72 -7.49 -15.56
N ARG A 51 -2.98 -7.90 -15.78
CA ARG A 51 -3.81 -7.34 -16.85
C ARG A 51 -4.00 -5.83 -16.71
N ALA A 52 -4.20 -5.33 -15.49
CA ALA A 52 -4.34 -3.91 -15.23
C ALA A 52 -3.04 -3.13 -15.54
N VAL A 53 -1.87 -3.69 -15.20
CA VAL A 53 -0.58 -3.08 -15.54
C VAL A 53 -0.39 -3.00 -17.06
N ILE A 54 -0.63 -4.09 -17.78
CA ILE A 54 -0.52 -4.12 -19.25
C ILE A 54 -1.48 -3.10 -19.88
N ALA A 55 -2.73 -3.05 -19.41
CA ALA A 55 -3.72 -2.10 -19.89
C ALA A 55 -3.30 -0.64 -19.63
N ALA A 56 -2.70 -0.35 -18.48
CA ALA A 56 -2.21 1.00 -18.15
C ALA A 56 -1.05 1.42 -19.05
N MET A 57 -0.11 0.52 -19.33
CA MET A 57 1.04 0.78 -20.22
C MET A 57 0.63 1.00 -21.68
N ALA A 58 -0.52 0.44 -22.10
CA ALA A 58 -1.03 0.59 -23.46
C ALA A 58 -1.80 1.90 -23.70
N GLN A 59 -1.98 2.74 -22.69
CA GLN A 59 -2.67 4.04 -22.83
C GLN A 59 -1.74 5.07 -23.49
N ASP A 60 -2.30 5.94 -24.35
CA ASP A 60 -1.57 7.05 -24.97
C ASP A 60 -0.88 7.95 -23.92
N SER A 61 -1.54 8.14 -22.77
CA SER A 61 -1.01 8.83 -21.60
C SER A 61 -0.79 7.85 -20.44
N SER A 62 0.18 6.94 -20.57
CA SER A 62 0.49 5.95 -19.53
C SER A 62 0.74 6.61 -18.16
N PRO A 63 0.11 6.12 -17.07
CA PRO A 63 0.28 6.70 -15.75
C PRO A 63 1.69 6.45 -15.20
N ARG A 64 2.22 7.41 -14.43
CA ARG A 64 3.49 7.23 -13.68
C ARG A 64 3.33 6.33 -12.46
N ARG A 65 2.10 6.23 -11.91
CA ARG A 65 1.77 5.44 -10.73
C ARG A 65 0.41 4.79 -10.95
N LEU A 66 0.31 3.50 -10.66
CA LEU A 66 -0.94 2.74 -10.68
C LEU A 66 -1.08 2.00 -9.35
N VAL A 67 -2.14 2.30 -8.61
CA VAL A 67 -2.48 1.55 -7.40
C VAL A 67 -3.32 0.35 -7.79
N LEU A 68 -2.93 -0.83 -7.32
CA LEU A 68 -3.59 -2.10 -7.63
C LEU A 68 -4.27 -2.64 -6.38
N GLY A 69 -5.58 -2.94 -6.45
CA GLY A 69 -6.40 -3.42 -5.34
C GLY A 69 -7.25 -2.30 -4.70
N GLY A 70 -8.48 -2.65 -4.28
CA GLY A 70 -9.48 -1.69 -3.77
C GLY A 70 -9.02 -0.98 -2.50
N ASP A 71 -8.74 -1.73 -1.43
CA ASP A 71 -8.34 -1.14 -0.14
C ASP A 71 -7.12 -0.22 -0.26
N GLY A 72 -6.14 -0.63 -1.08
CA GLY A 72 -4.96 0.18 -1.36
C GLY A 72 -5.30 1.46 -2.14
N PHE A 73 -6.23 1.39 -3.08
CA PHE A 73 -6.71 2.57 -3.82
C PHE A 73 -7.41 3.54 -2.88
N ASP A 74 -8.36 3.07 -2.08
CA ASP A 74 -9.14 3.89 -1.15
C ASP A 74 -8.23 4.56 -0.11
N THR A 75 -7.26 3.82 0.44
CA THR A 75 -6.28 4.36 1.39
C THR A 75 -5.44 5.48 0.78
N VAL A 76 -4.92 5.28 -0.44
CA VAL A 76 -4.10 6.28 -1.13
C VAL A 76 -4.91 7.52 -1.48
N VAL A 77 -6.14 7.34 -1.97
CA VAL A 77 -7.04 8.46 -2.31
C VAL A 77 -7.34 9.28 -1.06
N SER A 78 -7.81 8.64 0.02
CA SER A 78 -8.11 9.33 1.29
C SER A 78 -6.88 10.10 1.80
N THR A 79 -5.70 9.48 1.80
CA THR A 79 -4.46 10.14 2.27
C THR A 79 -4.15 11.41 1.47
N LEU A 80 -4.31 11.36 0.15
CA LEU A 80 -4.05 12.50 -0.72
C LEU A 80 -5.12 13.59 -0.57
N GLU A 81 -6.37 13.20 -0.41
CA GLU A 81 -7.48 14.12 -0.16
C GLU A 81 -7.33 14.84 1.17
N ASP A 82 -6.97 14.11 2.24
CA ASP A 82 -6.72 14.67 3.57
C ASP A 82 -5.55 15.66 3.53
N SER A 83 -4.44 15.27 2.89
CA SER A 83 -3.27 16.14 2.71
C SER A 83 -3.63 17.42 1.94
N LEU A 84 -4.43 17.30 0.88
CA LEU A 84 -4.88 18.44 0.09
C LEU A 84 -5.83 19.34 0.88
N ALA A 85 -6.72 18.75 1.68
CA ALA A 85 -7.64 19.49 2.53
C ALA A 85 -6.87 20.30 3.58
N GLU A 86 -5.86 19.70 4.22
CA GLU A 86 -4.99 20.40 5.17
C GLU A 86 -4.23 21.56 4.53
N ILE A 87 -3.65 21.36 3.34
CA ILE A 87 -2.97 22.43 2.59
C ILE A 87 -3.93 23.57 2.27
N ARG A 88 -5.13 23.26 1.78
CA ARG A 88 -6.15 24.26 1.45
C ARG A 88 -6.65 25.02 2.66
N ALA A 89 -6.76 24.37 3.83
CA ALA A 89 -7.16 25.04 5.07
C ALA A 89 -6.18 26.16 5.49
N HIS A 90 -4.92 26.08 5.04
CA HIS A 90 -3.86 27.06 5.34
C HIS A 90 -3.52 27.98 4.16
N GLU A 91 -4.40 28.10 3.15
CA GLU A 91 -4.13 28.87 1.93
C GLU A 91 -3.80 30.34 2.23
N SER A 92 -4.59 31.01 3.08
CA SER A 92 -4.37 32.43 3.41
C SER A 92 -3.01 32.66 4.08
N LEU A 93 -2.63 31.81 5.04
CA LEU A 93 -1.32 31.88 5.70
C LEU A 93 -0.18 31.64 4.70
N SER A 94 -0.33 30.62 3.85
CA SER A 94 0.70 30.25 2.87
C SER A 94 0.92 31.36 1.83
N ARG A 95 -0.16 31.96 1.30
CA ARG A 95 -0.08 33.07 0.35
C ARG A 95 0.33 34.39 1.01
N GLY A 96 -0.02 34.57 2.28
CA GLY A 96 0.38 35.76 3.06
C GLY A 96 1.89 35.85 3.33
N ALA A 97 2.66 34.80 3.01
CA ALA A 97 4.12 34.81 3.09
C ALA A 97 4.81 35.42 1.85
N ASP A 98 4.06 35.74 0.79
CA ASP A 98 4.58 36.47 -0.37
C ASP A 98 4.96 37.91 0.01
N PHE A 99 5.86 38.54 -0.75
CA PHE A 99 6.18 39.95 -0.56
C PHE A 99 4.92 40.82 -0.74
N PRO A 100 4.76 41.90 0.05
CA PRO A 100 3.71 42.87 -0.21
C PRO A 100 3.85 43.44 -1.64
N PRO A 101 2.74 43.79 -2.30
CA PRO A 101 2.79 44.45 -3.60
C PRO A 101 3.69 45.70 -3.53
N ILE A 102 4.51 45.91 -4.56
CA ILE A 102 5.29 47.14 -4.70
C ILE A 102 4.31 48.23 -5.17
N ASP A 103 4.15 49.28 -4.38
CA ASP A 103 3.41 50.50 -4.74
C ASP A 103 4.07 51.26 -5.91
#